data_AF-A0A254RIQ2-F1
#
_entry.id   AF-A0A254RIQ2-F1
#
_cell.length_a   1.000
_cell.length_b   1.000
_cell.length_c   1.000
_cell.angle_alpha   90.00
_cell.angle_beta   90.00
_cell.angle_gamma   90.00
#
_symmetry.space_group_name_H-M   'P 1'
#
loop_
_entity.id
_entity.type
_entity.pdbx_description
1 polymer ?
#
loop_
_entity_poly.entity_id
_entity_poly.type
_entity_poly.pdbx_seq_one_letter_code
_entity_poly.pdbx_strand_id
1 'polypeptide(L)'
;MKKLISLAILSIVPMIFTACGQKADKDSFVGYWQGEANTIFEVLTENGQDFIIRNIHGDLSAKIEDGALRGKNDIGMDYSMKVKGDSAYYLFADITTGYKRISKDEYEKIFATLSKPAIQ
;
A
#
# COMPACT_ATOMS: atom_id res chain seq x y z
N MET A 1 40.97 -4.40 -55.01
CA MET A 1 39.54 -4.10 -55.30
C MET A 1 38.84 -5.46 -55.42
N LYS A 2 37.77 -5.84 -54.73
CA LYS A 2 36.60 -5.10 -54.25
C LYS A 2 36.16 -5.67 -52.88
N LYS A 3 35.79 -4.77 -51.97
CA LYS A 3 35.23 -5.07 -50.65
C LYS A 3 33.76 -5.47 -50.83
N LEU A 4 33.34 -6.57 -50.21
CA LEU A 4 31.91 -6.91 -50.10
C LEU A 4 31.36 -6.23 -48.84
N ILE A 5 30.37 -5.39 -49.06
CA ILE A 5 29.70 -4.53 -48.09
C ILE A 5 28.28 -5.08 -47.89
N SER A 6 27.90 -5.20 -46.60
CA SER A 6 26.55 -5.11 -46.03
C SER A 6 25.49 -6.18 -46.31
N LEU A 7 24.87 -6.69 -45.23
CA LEU A 7 23.59 -6.16 -44.73
C LEU A 7 23.28 -6.78 -43.34
N ALA A 8 23.36 -5.98 -42.28
CA ALA A 8 22.84 -6.35 -40.97
C ALA A 8 21.34 -6.03 -40.94
N ILE A 9 20.51 -7.07 -40.79
CA ILE A 9 19.05 -6.93 -40.64
C ILE A 9 18.78 -6.55 -39.19
N LEU A 10 18.46 -5.28 -38.97
CA LEU A 10 18.03 -4.77 -37.67
C LEU A 10 16.55 -5.12 -37.48
N SER A 11 16.27 -6.26 -36.86
CA SER A 11 14.93 -6.66 -36.46
C SER A 11 14.45 -5.80 -35.28
N ILE A 12 13.64 -4.79 -35.57
CA ILE A 12 12.91 -3.99 -34.58
C ILE A 12 11.82 -4.89 -33.99
N VAL A 13 12.04 -5.40 -32.78
CA VAL A 13 11.01 -6.06 -31.98
C VAL A 13 10.09 -4.98 -31.42
N PRO A 14 8.80 -4.93 -31.77
CA PRO A 14 7.87 -4.07 -31.07
C PRO A 14 7.68 -4.63 -29.67
N MET A 15 8.20 -3.92 -28.65
CA MET A 15 7.79 -4.14 -27.27
C MET A 15 6.30 -3.81 -27.18
N ILE A 16 5.48 -4.84 -27.28
CA ILE A 16 4.09 -4.78 -26.85
C ILE A 16 4.16 -4.58 -25.34
N PHE A 17 4.10 -3.33 -24.89
CA PHE A 17 3.80 -3.01 -23.50
C PHE A 17 2.36 -3.48 -23.26
N THR A 18 2.20 -4.77 -22.95
CA THR A 18 1.08 -5.24 -22.16
C THR A 18 1.19 -4.52 -20.81
N ALA A 19 0.59 -3.34 -20.73
CA ALA A 19 0.15 -2.77 -19.48
C ALA A 19 -0.93 -3.71 -18.93
N CYS A 20 -0.50 -4.86 -18.41
CA CYS A 20 -1.27 -5.62 -17.46
C CYS A 20 -1.50 -4.66 -16.30
N GLY A 21 -2.69 -4.05 -16.26
CA GLY A 21 -3.19 -3.42 -15.05
C GLY A 21 -3.14 -4.50 -13.98
N GLN A 22 -2.07 -4.48 -13.18
CA GLN A 22 -1.95 -5.33 -12.01
C GLN A 22 -3.13 -4.94 -11.13
N LYS A 23 -4.20 -5.73 -11.19
CA LYS A 23 -5.24 -5.68 -10.16
C LYS A 23 -4.48 -5.77 -8.85
N ALA A 24 -4.67 -4.78 -7.99
CA ALA A 24 -4.09 -4.81 -6.66
C ALA A 24 -4.51 -6.14 -6.03
N ASP A 25 -3.52 -6.95 -5.68
CA ASP A 25 -3.78 -8.22 -5.02
C ASP A 25 -4.46 -7.91 -3.69
N LYS A 26 -5.66 -8.46 -3.49
CA LYS A 26 -6.49 -8.16 -2.33
C LYS A 26 -5.73 -8.43 -1.02
N ASP A 27 -4.89 -9.45 -1.02
CA ASP A 27 -4.13 -9.86 0.15
C ASP A 27 -2.91 -8.96 0.39
N SER A 28 -2.50 -8.16 -0.60
CA SER A 28 -1.38 -7.22 -0.45
C SER A 28 -1.65 -6.11 0.57
N PHE A 29 -2.92 -5.78 0.84
CA PHE A 29 -3.26 -4.74 1.81
C PHE A 29 -3.15 -5.24 3.26
N VAL A 30 -3.47 -6.51 3.49
CA VAL A 30 -3.55 -7.11 4.83
C VAL A 30 -2.18 -7.14 5.49
N GLY A 31 -2.14 -6.83 6.79
CA GLY A 31 -0.93 -6.88 7.61
C GLY A 31 -0.67 -5.59 8.38
N TYR A 32 0.58 -5.40 8.77
CA TYR A 32 0.99 -4.35 9.71
C TYR A 32 1.91 -3.34 9.03
N TRP A 33 1.66 -2.07 9.30
CA TRP A 33 2.29 -0.96 8.60
C TRP A 33 2.85 0.06 9.59
N GLN A 34 4.06 0.53 9.34
CA GLN A 34 4.72 1.56 10.13
C GLN A 34 5.16 2.73 9.24
N GLY A 35 4.73 3.92 9.62
CA GLY A 35 5.17 5.18 9.03
C GLY A 35 6.18 5.88 9.94
N GLU A 36 6.38 7.17 9.67
CA GLU A 36 7.25 8.01 10.48
C GLU A 36 6.75 8.17 11.92
N ALA A 37 7.67 8.51 12.83
CA ALA A 37 7.39 8.80 14.25
C ALA A 37 6.60 7.69 14.98
N ASN A 38 6.84 6.42 14.64
CA ASN A 38 6.15 5.25 15.19
C ASN A 38 4.62 5.25 14.95
N THR A 39 4.15 5.95 13.93
CA THR A 39 2.76 5.81 13.48
C THR A 39 2.56 4.41 12.93
N ILE A 40 1.65 3.63 13.50
CA ILE A 40 1.37 2.26 13.09
C ILE A 40 -0.12 2.03 12.85
N PHE A 41 -0.44 1.10 11.95
CA PHE A 41 -1.78 0.57 11.77
C PHE A 41 -1.76 -0.88 11.30
N GLU A 42 -2.86 -1.59 11.54
CA GLU A 42 -3.13 -2.93 11.03
C GLU A 42 -4.26 -2.84 9.98
N VAL A 43 -4.13 -3.61 8.90
CA VAL A 43 -5.20 -3.80 7.92
C VAL A 43 -5.71 -5.23 8.01
N LEU A 44 -7.01 -5.35 8.29
CA LEU A 44 -7.74 -6.60 8.40
C LEU A 44 -8.74 -6.71 7.25
N THR A 45 -9.14 -7.93 6.90
CA THR A 45 -10.27 -8.16 5.99
C THR A 45 -11.46 -8.75 6.74
N GLU A 46 -12.64 -8.19 6.50
CA GLU A 46 -13.93 -8.76 6.91
C GLU A 46 -14.58 -9.42 5.69
N ASN A 47 -14.88 -10.71 5.81
CA ASN A 47 -15.59 -11.50 4.79
C ASN A 47 -14.91 -11.52 3.40
N GLY A 48 -13.65 -11.09 3.31
CA GLY A 48 -12.91 -11.08 2.07
C GLY A 48 -13.35 -10.03 1.04
N GLN A 49 -14.12 -9.02 1.42
CA GLN A 49 -14.48 -7.91 0.53
C GLN A 49 -14.32 -6.56 1.23
N ASP A 50 -14.68 -6.50 2.51
CA ASP A 50 -14.52 -5.31 3.32
C ASP A 50 -13.20 -5.36 4.07
N PHE A 51 -12.68 -4.19 4.42
CA PHE A 51 -11.43 -4.04 5.12
C PHE A 51 -11.58 -3.09 6.30
N ILE A 52 -10.79 -3.35 7.33
CA ILE A 52 -10.67 -2.46 8.48
C ILE A 52 -9.22 -2.01 8.56
N ILE A 53 -9.01 -0.70 8.56
CA ILE A 53 -7.74 -0.08 8.97
C ILE A 53 -7.87 0.27 10.45
N ARG A 54 -7.09 -0.38 11.31
CA ARG A 54 -7.08 -0.18 12.76
C ARG A 54 -5.83 0.56 13.20
N ASN A 55 -5.99 1.63 13.98
CA ASN A 55 -4.89 2.31 14.64
C ASN A 55 -5.25 2.66 16.11
N ILE A 56 -4.37 3.38 16.81
CA ILE A 56 -4.59 3.79 18.21
C ILE A 56 -5.77 4.77 18.40
N HIS A 57 -6.26 5.38 17.32
CA HIS A 57 -7.36 6.35 17.32
C HIS A 57 -8.71 5.74 16.91
N GLY A 58 -8.73 4.49 16.43
CA GLY A 58 -9.95 3.77 16.07
C GLY A 58 -9.83 2.94 14.80
N ASP A 59 -10.98 2.44 14.35
CA ASP A 59 -11.14 1.60 13.17
C ASP A 59 -11.77 2.41 12.03
N LEU A 60 -11.27 2.21 10.80
CA LEU A 60 -11.82 2.80 9.58
C LEU A 60 -12.19 1.70 8.59
N SER A 61 -13.43 1.72 8.09
CA SER A 61 -13.92 0.74 7.12
C SER A 61 -13.63 1.16 5.68
N ALA A 62 -13.04 0.27 4.90
CA ALA A 62 -12.58 0.53 3.54
C ALA A 62 -12.92 -0.59 2.56
N LYS A 63 -12.89 -0.27 1.26
CA LYS A 63 -13.10 -1.19 0.14
C LYS A 63 -12.03 -1.02 -0.93
N ILE A 64 -11.82 -2.03 -1.76
CA ILE A 64 -10.92 -1.91 -2.91
C ILE A 64 -11.64 -1.24 -4.07
N GLU A 65 -11.14 -0.08 -4.48
CA GLU A 65 -11.65 0.74 -5.57
C GLU A 65 -10.47 1.30 -6.38
N ASP A 66 -10.45 1.03 -7.69
CA ASP A 66 -9.37 1.44 -8.60
C ASP A 66 -7.96 1.00 -8.16
N GLY A 67 -7.87 -0.19 -7.57
CA GLY A 67 -6.59 -0.75 -7.08
C GLY A 67 -6.05 -0.07 -5.83
N ALA A 68 -6.86 0.70 -5.12
CA ALA A 68 -6.54 1.28 -3.82
C ALA A 68 -7.58 0.85 -2.78
N LEU A 69 -7.17 0.76 -1.52
CA LEU A 69 -8.10 0.71 -0.40
C LEU A 69 -8.68 2.11 -0.22
N ARG A 70 -9.99 2.28 -0.20
CA ARG A 70 -10.65 3.59 -0.09
C ARG A 70 -11.79 3.57 0.92
N GLY A 71 -12.01 4.70 1.56
CA GLY A 71 -13.15 4.91 2.45
C GLY A 71 -13.30 6.36 2.86
N LYS A 72 -14.29 6.60 3.72
CA LYS A 72 -14.54 7.88 4.38
C LYS A 72 -14.56 7.68 5.89
N ASN A 73 -14.06 8.64 6.65
CA ASN A 73 -14.22 8.64 8.10
C ASN A 73 -15.58 9.23 8.51
N ASP A 74 -15.84 9.29 9.83
CA ASP A 74 -17.12 9.74 10.39
C ASP A 74 -17.48 11.20 10.07
N ILE A 75 -16.50 12.03 9.69
CA ILE A 75 -16.71 13.43 9.26
C ILE A 75 -16.76 13.58 7.73
N GLY A 76 -16.81 12.47 6.98
CA GLY A 76 -16.97 12.44 5.53
C GLY A 76 -15.69 12.69 4.73
N MET A 77 -14.53 12.74 5.39
CA MET A 77 -13.23 12.95 4.76
C MET A 77 -12.74 11.67 4.09
N ASP A 78 -12.33 11.80 2.83
CA ASP A 78 -11.79 10.69 2.04
C ASP A 78 -10.39 10.31 2.49
N TYR A 79 -10.12 9.00 2.44
CA TYR A 79 -8.79 8.47 2.58
C TYR A 79 -8.56 7.35 1.56
N SER A 80 -7.30 7.12 1.22
CA SER A 80 -6.94 6.00 0.34
C SER A 80 -5.57 5.43 0.63
N MET A 81 -5.38 4.14 0.34
CA MET A 81 -4.12 3.42 0.51
C MET A 81 -3.76 2.69 -0.78
N LYS A 82 -2.50 2.81 -1.22
CA LYS A 82 -1.94 1.99 -2.29
C LYS A 82 -0.76 1.18 -1.77
N VAL A 83 -0.64 -0.07 -2.19
CA VAL A 83 0.46 -0.97 -1.82
C VAL A 83 1.33 -1.26 -3.03
N LYS A 84 2.65 -1.27 -2.81
CA LYS A 84 3.67 -1.68 -3.77
C LYS A 84 4.74 -2.50 -3.03
N GLY A 85 4.59 -3.82 -3.05
CA GLY A 85 5.46 -4.72 -2.28
C GLY A 85 5.33 -4.48 -0.78
N ASP A 86 6.44 -4.17 -0.11
CA ASP A 86 6.51 -3.87 1.32
C ASP A 86 6.38 -2.38 1.63
N SER A 87 5.92 -1.58 0.67
CA SER A 87 5.62 -0.16 0.86
C SER A 87 4.13 0.11 0.66
N ALA A 88 3.57 0.96 1.51
CA ALA A 88 2.24 1.53 1.35
C ALA A 88 2.29 3.05 1.34
N TYR A 89 1.38 3.65 0.60
CA TYR A 89 1.19 5.11 0.52
C TYR A 89 -0.24 5.42 0.94
N TYR A 90 -0.38 6.08 2.07
CA TYR A 90 -1.68 6.42 2.66
C TYR A 90 -1.95 7.91 2.48
N LEU A 91 -3.02 8.24 1.78
CA LEU A 91 -3.55 9.58 1.58
C LEU A 91 -4.65 9.84 2.61
N PHE A 92 -4.48 10.88 3.41
CA PHE A 92 -5.49 11.35 4.37
C PHE A 92 -5.42 12.87 4.45
N ALA A 93 -6.56 13.56 4.34
CA ALA A 93 -6.62 15.03 4.35
C ALA A 93 -5.64 15.70 3.34
N ASP A 94 -5.56 15.16 2.13
CA ASP A 94 -4.63 15.57 1.06
C ASP A 94 -3.12 15.36 1.37
N ILE A 95 -2.78 14.75 2.51
CA ILE A 95 -1.40 14.42 2.88
C ILE A 95 -1.14 12.95 2.55
N THR A 96 -0.11 12.69 1.74
CA THR A 96 0.36 11.33 1.47
C THR A 96 1.54 10.99 2.38
N THR A 97 1.39 9.94 3.17
CA THR A 97 2.42 9.41 4.06
C THR A 97 2.85 8.02 3.61
N GLY A 98 4.16 7.77 3.60
CA GLY A 98 4.74 6.47 3.29
C GLY A 98 4.81 5.57 4.52
N TYR A 99 4.54 4.28 4.32
CA TYR A 99 4.61 3.24 5.34
C TYR A 99 5.40 2.05 4.82
N LYS A 100 6.20 1.44 5.69
CA LYS A 100 6.83 0.14 5.44
C LYS A 100 6.00 -0.97 6.09
N ARG A 101 5.98 -2.14 5.47
CA ARG A 101 5.43 -3.35 6.10
C ARG A 101 6.33 -3.76 7.27
N ILE A 102 5.71 -4.19 8.36
CA ILE A 102 6.39 -4.72 9.54
C ILE A 102 5.78 -6.06 9.96
N SER A 103 6.49 -6.79 10.82
CA SER A 103 5.95 -8.03 11.40
C SER A 103 4.93 -7.73 12.50
N LYS A 104 4.11 -8.74 12.83
CA LYS A 104 3.18 -8.65 13.96
C LYS A 104 3.92 -8.36 15.27
N ASP A 105 5.05 -9.03 15.53
CA ASP A 105 5.85 -8.82 16.73
C ASP A 105 6.40 -7.39 16.84
N GLU A 106 6.82 -6.79 15.72
CA GLU A 106 7.26 -5.39 15.67
C GLU A 106 6.09 -4.44 15.94
N TYR A 107 4.92 -4.73 15.34
CA TYR A 107 3.69 -3.98 15.56
C TYR A 107 3.29 -3.97 17.04
N GLU A 108 3.21 -5.15 17.67
CA GLU A 108 2.82 -5.29 19.07
C GLU A 108 3.80 -4.58 20.02
N LYS A 109 5.10 -4.65 19.73
CA LYS A 109 6.13 -3.92 20.49
C LYS A 109 5.92 -2.41 20.42
N ILE A 110 5.68 -1.85 19.23
CA ILE A 110 5.45 -0.41 19.07
C ILE A 110 4.12 -0.03 19.71
N PHE A 111 3.05 -0.78 19.45
CA PHE A 111 1.71 -0.52 19.97
C PHE A 111 1.72 -0.43 21.50
N ALA A 112 2.41 -1.36 22.18
CA ALA A 112 2.56 -1.36 23.63
C ALA A 112 3.26 -0.10 24.20
N THR A 113 4.06 0.61 23.40
CA THR A 113 4.68 1.89 23.80
C THR A 113 3.72 3.07 23.65
N LEU A 114 2.79 3.00 22.69
CA LEU A 114 1.79 4.05 22.42
C LEU A 114 0.57 3.92 23.33
N SER A 115 0.22 2.70 23.75
CA SER A 115 -0.96 2.40 24.56
C SER A 115 -0.74 2.54 26.07
N LYS A 116 0.46 2.92 26.53
CA LYS A 116 0.69 3.14 27.97
C LYS A 116 -0.05 4.41 28.42
N PRO A 117 -0.81 4.37 29.53
CA PRO A 117 -1.35 5.58 30.14
C PRO A 117 -0.19 6.51 30.48
N ALA A 118 -0.36 7.82 30.28
CA ALA A 118 0.47 8.79 30.97
C ALA A 118 0.43 8.44 32.47
N ILE A 119 1.58 8.13 33.05
CA ILE A 119 1.72 7.83 34.47
C ILE A 119 1.09 9.02 35.22
N GLN A 120 0.00 8.76 35.95
CA GLN A 120 -0.56 9.72 36.92
C GLN A 120 0.36 9.84 38.12
#